data_AF-A0A317IE17-F1
#
_entry.id   AF-A0A317IE17-F1
#
_cell.length_a   1.000
_cell.length_b   1.000
_cell.length_c   1.000
_cell.angle_alpha   90.00
_cell.angle_beta   90.00
_cell.angle_gamma   90.00
#
_symmetry.space_group_name_H-M   'P 1'
#
loop_
_entity.id
_entity.type
_entity.pdbx_description
1 polymer ?
#
loop_
_entity_poly.entity_id
_entity_poly.type
_entity_poly.pdbx_seq_one_letter_code
_entity_poly.pdbx_strand_id
1 'polypeptide(L)'
;MEQEQINKTRTEKLIRSCMKCWLICEAMVRVELEKSNSCQRIIDSCRICSSVCLSTAGLFIAKETVPIQSILLLAYMTCRNCVRECEVMNDENTNYCMNVCDASAQIFMEFINEYSLN
;
A
#
# COMPACT_ATOMS: atom_id res chain seq x y z
N MET A 1 -22.55 12.39 16.18
CA MET A 1 -21.80 11.33 16.91
C MET A 1 -21.62 10.07 16.05
N GLU A 2 -22.66 9.53 15.41
CA GLU A 2 -22.52 8.30 14.59
C GLU A 2 -21.62 8.47 13.34
N GLN A 3 -21.73 9.58 12.59
CA GLN A 3 -20.87 9.84 11.42
C GLN A 3 -19.38 10.00 11.77
N GLU A 4 -19.06 10.53 12.95
CA GLU A 4 -17.68 10.70 13.42
C GLU A 4 -17.05 9.34 13.79
N GLN A 5 -17.85 8.44 14.37
CA GLN A 5 -17.45 7.06 14.68
C GLN A 5 -17.18 6.24 13.41
N ILE A 6 -18.01 6.42 12.38
CA ILE A 6 -17.87 5.75 11.07
C ILE A 6 -16.58 6.22 10.37
N ASN A 7 -16.31 7.53 10.35
CA ASN A 7 -15.11 8.11 9.74
C ASN A 7 -13.83 7.65 10.45
N LYS A 8 -13.87 7.51 11.79
CA LYS A 8 -12.74 6.98 12.57
C LYS A 8 -12.42 5.53 12.21
N THR A 9 -13.44 4.66 12.19
CA THR A 9 -13.26 3.24 11.87
C THR A 9 -12.72 3.03 10.46
N ARG A 10 -13.16 3.85 9.50
CA ARG A 10 -12.66 3.84 8.12
C ARG A 10 -11.20 4.24 8.04
N THR A 11 -10.85 5.39 8.61
CA THR A 11 -9.46 5.88 8.62
C THR A 11 -8.51 4.87 9.24
N GLU A 12 -8.94 4.18 10.31
CA GLU A 12 -8.17 3.09 10.90
C GLU A 12 -8.01 1.88 9.96
N LYS A 13 -9.03 1.50 9.18
CA LYS A 13 -8.93 0.44 8.16
C LYS A 13 -7.86 0.79 7.12
N LEU A 14 -7.88 2.03 6.63
CA LEU A 14 -6.90 2.53 5.66
C LEU A 14 -5.48 2.51 6.23
N ILE A 15 -5.27 3.09 7.42
CA ILE A 15 -3.96 3.14 8.08
C ILE A 15 -3.43 1.72 8.28
N ARG A 16 -4.26 0.79 8.78
CA ARG A 16 -3.84 -0.61 8.96
C ARG A 16 -3.44 -1.27 7.65
N SER A 17 -4.14 -0.99 6.56
CA SER A 17 -3.78 -1.51 5.24
C SER A 17 -2.43 -0.98 4.77
N CYS A 18 -2.22 0.34 4.87
CA CYS A 18 -0.94 0.97 4.55
C CYS A 18 0.21 0.38 5.37
N MET A 19 0.05 0.27 6.69
CA MET A 19 1.09 -0.26 7.57
C MET A 19 1.42 -1.72 7.27
N LYS A 20 0.40 -2.54 6.95
CA LYS A 20 0.60 -3.93 6.55
C LYS A 20 1.35 -4.00 5.21
N CYS A 21 0.95 -3.22 4.22
CA CYS A 21 1.61 -3.19 2.92
C CYS A 21 3.06 -2.72 3.04
N TRP A 22 3.32 -1.66 3.81
CA TRP A 22 4.67 -1.19 4.12
C TRP A 22 5.54 -2.30 4.70
N LEU A 23 5.08 -2.97 5.77
CA LEU A 23 5.85 -4.01 6.44
C LEU A 23 6.18 -5.17 5.51
N ILE A 24 5.21 -5.64 4.72
CA ILE A 24 5.41 -6.78 3.83
C ILE A 24 6.30 -6.42 2.64
N CYS A 25 6.18 -5.23 2.08
CA CYS A 25 7.09 -4.77 1.03
C CYS A 25 8.53 -4.62 1.55
N GLU A 26 8.74 -4.09 2.76
CA GLU A 26 10.07 -4.05 3.39
C GLU A 26 10.65 -5.45 3.63
N ALA A 27 9.82 -6.39 4.11
CA ALA A 27 10.24 -7.78 4.29
C ALA A 27 10.61 -8.42 2.94
N MET A 28 9.82 -8.18 1.89
CA MET A 28 10.08 -8.69 0.55
C MET A 28 11.41 -8.15 -0.02
N VAL A 29 11.70 -6.87 0.19
CA VAL A 29 13.00 -6.28 -0.20
C VAL A 29 14.16 -7.01 0.48
N ARG A 30 14.05 -7.32 1.77
CA ARG A 30 15.09 -8.05 2.51
C ARG A 30 15.26 -9.47 1.98
N VAL A 31 14.15 -10.19 1.82
CA VAL A 31 14.16 -11.55 1.25
C VAL A 31 14.81 -11.56 -0.14
N GLU A 32 14.48 -10.59 -0.99
CA GLU A 32 15.01 -10.53 -2.35
C GLU A 32 16.51 -10.20 -2.38
N LEU A 33 17.00 -9.36 -1.46
CA LEU A 33 18.42 -9.03 -1.31
C LEU A 33 19.26 -10.23 -0.82
N GLU A 34 18.65 -11.19 -0.14
CA GLU A 34 19.31 -12.40 0.36
C GLU A 34 19.35 -13.53 -0.69
N LYS A 35 18.59 -13.41 -1.78
CA LYS A 35 18.62 -14.39 -2.88
C LYS A 35 19.90 -14.27 -3.69
N SER A 36 20.42 -15.42 -4.14
CA SER A 36 21.54 -15.47 -5.09
C SER A 36 21.21 -14.87 -6.46
N ASN A 37 19.93 -14.91 -6.85
CA ASN A 37 19.41 -14.35 -8.10
C ASN A 37 18.38 -13.25 -7.80
N SER A 38 18.79 -12.21 -7.09
CA SER A 38 17.92 -11.09 -6.73
C SER A 38 17.33 -10.38 -7.96
N CYS A 39 16.03 -10.14 -7.94
CA CYS A 39 15.33 -9.36 -8.96
C CYS A 39 15.27 -7.87 -8.58
N GLN A 40 16.09 -7.04 -9.25
CA GLN A 40 16.15 -5.60 -8.97
C GLN A 40 14.79 -4.90 -9.17
N ARG A 41 13.99 -5.33 -10.14
CA ARG A 41 12.65 -4.76 -10.39
C ARG A 41 11.70 -4.95 -9.21
N ILE A 42 11.74 -6.11 -8.56
CA ILE A 42 10.97 -6.38 -7.35
C ILE A 42 11.47 -5.52 -6.19
N ILE A 43 12.79 -5.45 -6.00
CA ILE A 43 13.39 -4.60 -4.96
C ILE A 43 12.93 -3.15 -5.12
N ASP A 44 13.03 -2.59 -6.33
CA ASP A 44 12.67 -1.21 -6.59
C ASP A 44 11.17 -0.98 -6.41
N SER A 45 10.32 -1.86 -6.95
CA SER A 45 8.88 -1.70 -6.82
C SER A 45 8.39 -1.86 -5.38
N CYS A 46 8.93 -2.82 -4.62
CA CYS A 46 8.60 -2.99 -3.21
C CYS A 46 9.09 -1.81 -2.36
N ARG A 47 10.28 -1.25 -2.62
CA ARG A 47 10.79 -0.05 -1.92
C ARG A 47 9.91 1.18 -2.15
N ILE A 48 9.48 1.40 -3.39
CA ILE A 48 8.60 2.53 -3.70
C ILE A 48 7.25 2.29 -3.02
N CYS A 49 6.71 1.07 -3.11
CA CYS A 49 5.46 0.70 -2.45
C CYS A 49 5.51 0.88 -0.93
N SER A 50 6.60 0.45 -0.29
CA SER A 50 6.77 0.58 1.16
C SER A 50 6.83 2.04 1.58
N SER A 51 7.62 2.85 0.88
CA SER A 51 7.77 4.29 1.13
C SER A 51 6.44 5.04 0.98
N VAL A 52 5.70 4.78 -0.10
CA VAL A 52 4.42 5.44 -0.37
C VAL A 52 3.37 5.04 0.66
N CYS A 53 3.28 3.74 1.02
CA CYS A 53 2.32 3.28 2.02
C CYS A 53 2.62 3.86 3.40
N LEU A 54 3.90 3.90 3.82
CA LEU A 54 4.30 4.50 5.09
C LEU A 54 3.97 6.00 5.13
N SER A 55 4.30 6.73 4.05
CA SER A 55 4.01 8.16 3.94
C SER A 55 2.52 8.43 4.00
N THR A 56 1.72 7.62 3.28
CA THR A 56 0.26 7.72 3.29
C THR A 56 -0.29 7.47 4.69
N ALA A 57 0.12 6.40 5.38
CA ALA A 57 -0.28 6.16 6.77
C ALA A 57 0.06 7.34 7.68
N GLY A 58 1.27 7.89 7.57
CA GLY A 58 1.74 9.03 8.34
C GLY A 58 0.86 10.26 8.19
N LEU A 59 0.47 10.60 6.95
CA LEU A 59 -0.40 11.74 6.66
C LEU A 59 -1.78 11.59 7.30
N PHE A 60 -2.38 10.39 7.23
CA PHE A 60 -3.67 10.11 7.87
C PHE A 60 -3.58 10.08 9.41
N ILE A 61 -2.47 9.58 9.97
CA ILE A 61 -2.23 9.60 11.42
C ILE A 61 -2.07 11.03 11.92
N ALA A 62 -1.29 11.85 11.22
CA ALA A 62 -1.02 13.25 11.55
C ALA A 62 -2.22 14.18 11.26
N LYS A 63 -3.25 13.69 10.56
CA LYS A 63 -4.43 14.46 10.12
C LYS A 63 -4.06 15.69 9.30
N GLU A 64 -3.04 15.54 8.45
CA GLU A 64 -2.54 16.62 7.59
C GLU A 64 -3.58 17.02 6.53
N THR A 65 -3.72 18.32 6.28
CA THR A 65 -4.60 18.85 5.23
C THR A 65 -3.88 18.89 3.89
N VAL A 66 -3.68 17.71 3.31
CA VAL A 66 -3.07 17.51 2.00
C VAL A 66 -4.11 17.08 0.97
N PRO A 67 -3.84 17.15 -0.35
CA PRO A 67 -4.73 16.62 -1.38
C PRO A 67 -4.87 15.08 -1.27
N ILE A 68 -5.74 14.62 -0.38
CA ILE A 68 -5.91 13.20 0.01
C ILE A 68 -6.12 12.32 -1.22
N GLN A 69 -6.92 12.76 -2.18
CA GLN A 69 -7.20 11.99 -3.39
C GLN A 69 -5.95 11.69 -4.22
N SER A 70 -5.03 12.67 -4.36
CA SER A 70 -3.78 12.47 -5.10
C SER A 70 -2.85 11.48 -4.41
N ILE A 71 -2.80 11.52 -3.07
CA ILE A 71 -2.00 10.60 -2.26
C ILE A 71 -2.55 9.18 -2.36
N LEU A 72 -3.86 9.02 -2.22
CA LEU A 72 -4.51 7.72 -2.36
C LEU A 72 -4.34 7.14 -3.77
N LEU A 73 -4.43 7.97 -4.81
CA LEU A 73 -4.19 7.53 -6.19
C LEU A 73 -2.74 7.07 -6.39
N LEU A 74 -1.77 7.81 -5.85
CA LEU A 74 -0.37 7.41 -5.89
C LEU A 74 -0.14 6.07 -5.15
N ALA A 75 -0.73 5.91 -3.96
CA ALA A 75 -0.66 4.66 -3.20
C ALA A 75 -1.29 3.49 -3.97
N TYR A 76 -2.47 3.69 -4.56
CA TYR A 76 -3.13 2.74 -5.45
C TYR A 76 -2.23 2.31 -6.60
N MET A 77 -1.74 3.26 -7.39
CA MET A 77 -0.91 2.98 -8.56
C MET A 77 0.36 2.22 -8.17
N THR A 78 0.99 2.61 -7.06
CA THR A 78 2.22 1.99 -6.58
C THR A 78 1.98 0.55 -6.11
N CYS A 79 0.90 0.29 -5.36
CA CYS A 79 0.54 -1.08 -4.96
C CYS A 79 0.23 -1.96 -6.17
N ARG A 80 -0.48 -1.43 -7.18
CA ARG A 80 -0.77 -2.17 -8.42
C ARG A 80 0.49 -2.44 -9.24
N ASN A 81 1.46 -1.52 -9.24
CA ASN A 81 2.75 -1.78 -9.84
C ASN A 81 3.50 -2.90 -9.10
N CYS A 82 3.51 -2.87 -7.76
CA CYS A 82 4.11 -3.91 -6.94
C CYS A 82 3.50 -5.29 -7.21
N VAL A 83 2.17 -5.38 -7.32
CA VAL A 83 1.47 -6.61 -7.71
C VAL A 83 2.01 -7.16 -9.03
N ARG A 84 2.07 -6.32 -10.07
CA ARG A 84 2.55 -6.73 -11.41
C ARG A 84 3.98 -7.24 -11.39
N GLU A 85 4.86 -6.59 -10.64
CA GLU A 85 6.27 -6.99 -10.55
C GLU A 85 6.44 -8.29 -9.75
N CYS A 86 5.66 -8.48 -8.67
CA CYS A 86 5.68 -9.71 -7.88
C CYS A 86 5.08 -10.92 -8.62
N GLU A 87 4.06 -10.71 -9.46
CA GLU A 87 3.41 -11.76 -10.25
C GLU A 87 4.37 -12.51 -11.19
N VAL A 88 5.45 -11.84 -11.62
CA VAL A 88 6.45 -12.42 -12.55
C VAL A 88 7.22 -13.61 -11.95
N MET A 89 7.51 -13.59 -10.65
CA MET A 89 8.33 -14.62 -10.01
C MET A 89 7.50 -15.81 -9.51
N ASN A 90 6.27 -15.56 -9.07
CA ASN A 90 5.32 -16.56 -8.59
C ASN A 90 5.90 -17.53 -7.53
N ASP A 91 6.69 -17.00 -6.60
CA ASP A 91 7.14 -17.71 -5.40
C ASP A 91 6.27 -17.37 -4.19
N GLU A 92 6.40 -18.12 -3.09
CA GLU A 92 5.58 -17.93 -1.89
C GLU A 92 5.66 -16.49 -1.32
N ASN A 93 6.85 -15.91 -1.25
CA ASN A 93 7.05 -14.57 -0.70
C ASN A 93 6.44 -13.49 -1.59
N THR A 94 6.66 -13.61 -2.91
CA THR A 94 6.09 -12.69 -3.90
C THR A 94 4.57 -12.81 -3.97
N ASN A 95 4.00 -14.02 -3.84
CA ASN A 95 2.56 -14.23 -3.76
C ASN A 95 1.95 -13.61 -2.50
N TYR A 96 2.63 -13.71 -1.36
CA TYR A 96 2.18 -13.05 -0.14
C TYR A 96 2.23 -11.52 -0.25
N CYS A 97 3.33 -10.98 -0.79
CA CYS A 97 3.47 -9.55 -1.06
C CYS A 97 2.38 -9.04 -2.02
N MET A 98 2.15 -9.76 -3.12
CA MET A 98 1.11 -9.48 -4.10
C MET A 98 -0.27 -9.38 -3.46
N ASN A 99 -0.66 -10.38 -2.67
CA ASN A 99 -1.98 -10.41 -2.02
C ASN A 99 -2.20 -9.21 -1.08
N VAL A 100 -1.17 -8.82 -0.33
CA VAL A 100 -1.26 -7.67 0.58
C VAL A 100 -1.31 -6.35 -0.20
N CYS A 101 -0.53 -6.22 -1.26
CA CYS A 101 -0.56 -5.04 -2.13
C CYS A 101 -1.89 -4.89 -2.86
N ASP A 102 -2.46 -5.99 -3.38
CA ASP A 102 -3.75 -5.95 -4.07
C ASP A 102 -4.89 -5.58 -3.12
N ALA A 103 -4.94 -6.22 -1.93
CA ALA A 103 -5.93 -5.86 -0.91
C ALA A 103 -5.83 -4.39 -0.49
N SER A 104 -4.61 -3.84 -0.41
CA SER A 104 -4.41 -2.43 -0.08
C SER A 104 -4.86 -1.51 -1.22
N ALA A 105 -4.56 -1.88 -2.47
CA ALA A 105 -5.04 -1.15 -3.65
C ALA A 105 -6.57 -1.09 -3.69
N GLN A 106 -7.26 -2.18 -3.37
CA GLN A 106 -8.73 -2.21 -3.31
C GLN A 106 -9.26 -1.21 -2.27
N ILE A 107 -8.65 -1.15 -1.08
CA ILE A 107 -9.02 -0.19 -0.04
C ILE A 107 -8.76 1.25 -0.51
N PHE A 108 -7.65 1.54 -1.18
CA PHE A 108 -7.41 2.89 -1.72
C PHE A 108 -8.46 3.29 -2.75
N MET A 109 -8.87 2.35 -3.61
CA MET A 109 -9.92 2.59 -4.59
C MET A 109 -11.28 2.87 -3.95
N GLU A 110 -11.63 2.13 -2.88
CA GLU A 110 -12.83 2.42 -2.06
C GLU A 110 -12.83 3.89 -1.59
N PHE A 111 -11.71 4.34 -1.02
CA PHE A 111 -11.59 5.71 -0.51
C PHE A 111 -11.62 6.77 -1.63
N ILE A 112 -10.91 6.55 -2.74
CA ILE A 112 -10.90 7.50 -3.87
C ILE A 112 -12.31 7.73 -4.42
N ASN A 113 -13.08 6.66 -4.58
CA ASN A 113 -14.46 6.74 -5.07
C ASN A 113 -15.36 7.55 -4.12
N GLU A 114 -15.17 7.40 -2.82
CA GLU A 114 -15.91 8.17 -1.81
C GLU A 114 -15.58 9.68 -1.86
N TYR A 115 -14.32 10.04 -2.10
CA TYR A 115 -13.93 11.45 -2.27
C TYR A 115 -14.38 12.05 -3.61
N SER A 116 -14.67 11.22 -4.60
CA SER A 116 -15.13 11.68 -5.93
C SER A 116 -16.65 11.91 -6.00
N LEU A 117 -17.39 11.46 -4.97
CA LEU A 117 -18.84 11.58 -4.85
C LEU A 117 -19.29 12.71 -3.90
N ASN A 118 -18.34 13.44 -3.31
CA ASN A 118 -18.57 14.63 -2.47
C ASN A 118 -17.96 15.87 -3.13
#